data_AF-A0A6N7IZD2-F1
#
_entry.id   AF-A0A6N7IZD2-F1
#
_cell.length_a   1.000
_cell.length_b   1.000
_cell.length_c   1.000
_cell.angle_alpha   90.00
_cell.angle_beta   90.00
_cell.angle_gamma   90.00
#
_symmetry.space_group_name_H-M   'P 1'
#
loop_
_entity.id
_entity.type
_entity.pdbx_description
1 polymer ?
#
loop_
_entity_poly.entity_id
_entity_poly.type
_entity_poly.pdbx_seq_one_letter_code
_entity_poly.pdbx_strand_id
1 'polypeptide(L)'
;MLSSELQQEAKLEIIEHEYNIPINRDLREDVSVMCNLSEGIEEKGIKKGIEKGIEKGIEKGIEKGARQESEKFILNMYQQGCTLKLIASVAGISTDEVEAIINKKKPALS
;
A
#
# COMPACT_ATOMS: atom_id res chain seq x y z
N MET A 1 -13.48 23.67 15.52
CA MET A 1 -14.47 22.80 16.19
C MET A 1 -14.30 21.31 15.89
N LEU A 2 -13.98 20.90 14.65
CA LEU A 2 -13.77 19.48 14.28
C LEU A 2 -12.35 18.93 14.57
N SER A 3 -11.54 19.61 15.38
CA SER A 3 -10.18 19.13 15.67
C SER A 3 -10.24 17.86 16.53
N SER A 4 -9.50 16.82 16.16
CA SER A 4 -9.27 15.63 16.98
C SER A 4 -8.36 15.91 18.18
N GLU A 5 -7.64 17.04 18.17
CA GLU A 5 -6.71 17.44 19.24
C GLU A 5 -7.41 18.15 20.40
N LEU A 6 -8.65 18.62 20.19
CA LEU A 6 -9.43 19.29 21.22
C LEU A 6 -10.38 18.31 21.91
N GLN A 7 -10.31 18.26 23.24
CA GLN A 7 -11.27 17.50 24.04
C GLN A 7 -12.70 18.04 23.86
N GLN A 8 -13.68 17.17 24.07
CA GLN A 8 -15.09 17.49 23.87
C GLN A 8 -15.52 18.70 24.70
N GLU A 9 -15.07 18.79 25.94
CA GLU A 9 -15.36 19.87 26.88
C GLU A 9 -14.81 21.21 26.37
N ALA A 10 -13.56 21.24 25.92
CA ALA A 10 -12.96 22.44 25.35
C ALA A 10 -13.69 22.92 24.08
N LYS A 11 -14.20 21.99 23.26
CA LYS A 11 -15.02 22.34 22.09
C LYS A 11 -16.32 23.03 22.52
N LEU A 12 -16.97 22.54 23.57
CA LEU A 12 -18.20 23.14 24.10
C LEU A 12 -17.92 24.51 24.72
N GLU A 13 -16.82 24.67 25.46
CA GLU A 13 -16.41 25.98 26.01
C GLU A 13 -16.16 27.02 24.91
N ILE A 14 -15.47 26.64 23.83
CA ILE A 14 -15.25 27.52 22.67
C ILE A 14 -16.59 27.94 22.05
N ILE A 15 -17.51 26.99 21.82
CA ILE A 15 -18.84 27.27 21.28
C ILE A 15 -19.61 28.26 22.17
N GLU A 16 -19.53 28.09 23.47
CA GLU A 16 -20.22 28.92 24.44
C GLU A 16 -19.63 30.34 24.53
N HIS A 17 -18.32 30.43 24.72
CA HIS A 17 -17.67 31.67 25.12
C HIS A 17 -17.10 32.48 23.95
N GLU A 18 -16.68 31.83 22.86
CA GLU A 18 -16.14 32.54 21.68
C GLU A 18 -17.22 32.81 20.64
N TYR A 19 -18.19 31.90 20.48
CA TYR A 19 -19.26 32.04 19.49
C TYR A 19 -20.59 32.49 20.10
N ASN A 20 -20.65 32.66 21.43
CA ASN A 20 -21.84 33.08 22.17
C ASN A 20 -23.07 32.18 21.91
N ILE A 21 -22.84 30.88 21.68
CA ILE A 21 -23.91 29.90 21.45
C ILE A 21 -24.18 29.16 22.77
N PRO A 22 -25.39 29.29 23.35
CA PRO A 22 -25.70 28.66 24.63
C PRO A 22 -25.67 27.14 24.50
N ILE A 23 -24.99 26.48 25.43
CA ILE A 23 -24.92 25.02 25.46
C ILE A 23 -26.19 24.45 26.08
N ASN A 24 -26.93 23.68 25.29
CA ASN A 24 -28.05 22.87 25.75
C ASN A 24 -27.72 21.36 25.66
N ARG A 25 -28.65 20.54 26.12
CA ARG A 25 -28.49 19.08 26.13
C ARG A 25 -28.31 18.52 24.72
N ASP A 26 -29.15 18.95 23.78
CA ASP A 26 -29.14 18.46 22.40
C ASP A 26 -27.80 18.76 21.71
N LEU A 27 -27.28 19.98 21.87
CA LEU A 27 -25.99 20.38 21.32
C LEU A 27 -24.84 19.57 21.94
N ARG A 28 -24.90 19.26 23.24
CA ARG A 28 -23.90 18.40 23.90
C ARG A 28 -23.94 16.98 23.33
N GLU A 29 -25.14 16.45 23.09
CA GLU A 29 -25.33 15.13 22.48
C GLU A 29 -24.81 15.12 21.03
N ASP A 30 -25.14 16.13 20.22
CA ASP A 30 -24.67 16.26 18.83
C ASP A 30 -23.14 16.34 18.74
N VAL A 31 -22.50 17.15 19.59
CA VAL A 31 -21.04 17.25 19.63
C VAL A 31 -20.42 15.91 20.03
N SER A 32 -21.03 15.18 20.97
CA SER A 32 -20.56 13.84 21.35
C SER A 32 -20.65 12.85 20.17
N VAL A 33 -21.80 12.80 19.50
CA VAL A 33 -22.02 11.93 18.34
C VAL A 33 -21.02 12.27 17.23
N MET A 34 -20.79 13.55 16.95
CA MET A 34 -19.85 14.00 15.93
C MET A 34 -18.40 13.60 16.25
N CYS A 35 -17.96 13.74 17.51
CA CYS A 35 -16.63 13.31 17.94
C CYS A 35 -16.44 11.80 17.76
N ASN A 36 -17.38 10.99 18.27
CA ASN A 36 -17.32 9.53 18.16
C ASN A 36 -17.38 9.07 16.69
N LEU A 37 -18.18 9.74 15.86
CA LEU A 37 -18.25 9.46 14.43
C LEU A 37 -16.91 9.75 13.74
N SER A 38 -16.26 10.86 14.08
CA SER A 38 -14.97 11.25 13.52
C SER A 38 -13.88 10.23 13.88
N GLU A 39 -13.82 9.82 15.15
CA GLU A 39 -12.91 8.76 15.63
C GLU A 39 -13.16 7.45 14.88
N GLY A 40 -14.43 7.02 14.78
CA GLY A 40 -14.79 5.80 14.06
C GLY A 40 -14.45 5.83 12.57
N ILE A 41 -14.54 7.00 11.92
CA ILE A 41 -14.12 7.18 10.53
C ILE A 41 -12.59 7.09 10.41
N GLU A 42 -11.86 7.75 11.31
CA GLU A 42 -10.39 7.74 11.34
C GLU A 42 -9.85 6.33 11.56
N GLU A 43 -10.32 5.62 12.60
CA GLU A 43 -9.94 4.24 12.89
C GLU A 43 -10.19 3.31 11.70
N LYS A 44 -11.37 3.43 11.07
CA LYS A 44 -11.73 2.64 9.89
C LYS A 44 -10.86 3.00 8.69
N GLY A 45 -10.51 4.28 8.53
CA GLY A 45 -9.61 4.78 7.50
C GLY A 45 -8.20 4.18 7.66
N ILE A 46 -7.64 4.27 8.87
CA ILE A 46 -6.33 3.72 9.22
C ILE A 46 -6.31 2.20 8.99
N LYS A 47 -7.30 1.47 9.53
CA LYS A 47 -7.39 0.01 9.37
C LYS A 47 -7.40 -0.40 7.89
N LYS A 48 -8.25 0.24 7.08
CA LYS A 48 -8.33 -0.01 5.63
C LYS A 48 -7.03 0.36 4.91
N GLY A 49 -6.38 1.45 5.32
CA GLY A 49 -5.11 1.89 4.76
C GLY A 49 -4.00 0.86 5.00
N ILE A 50 -3.87 0.38 6.24
CA ILE A 50 -2.90 -0.65 6.64
C ILE A 50 -3.18 -1.95 5.89
N GLU A 51 -4.41 -2.44 5.88
CA GLU A 51 -4.81 -3.68 5.21
C GLU A 51 -4.45 -3.65 3.71
N LYS A 52 -4.86 -2.60 3.00
CA LYS A 52 -4.53 -2.41 1.58
C LYS A 52 -3.04 -2.25 1.35
N GLY A 53 -2.33 -1.59 2.27
CA GLY A 53 -0.89 -1.39 2.19
C GLY A 53 -0.13 -2.72 2.28
N ILE A 54 -0.51 -3.56 3.25
CA ILE A 54 0.07 -4.89 3.46
C ILE A 54 -0.23 -5.80 2.26
N GLU A 55 -1.49 -5.88 1.83
CA GLU A 55 -1.91 -6.70 0.69
C GLU A 55 -1.11 -6.35 -0.57
N LYS A 56 -1.07 -5.07 -0.95
CA LYS A 56 -0.30 -4.60 -2.12
C LYS A 56 1.20 -4.82 -1.95
N GLY A 57 1.72 -4.70 -0.73
CA GLY A 57 3.13 -4.94 -0.43
C GLY A 57 3.52 -6.40 -0.64
N ILE A 58 2.70 -7.32 -0.13
CA ILE A 58 2.90 -8.77 -0.27
C ILE A 58 2.77 -9.18 -1.73
N GLU A 59 1.72 -8.76 -2.44
CA GLU A 59 1.50 -9.08 -3.85
C GLU A 59 2.69 -8.65 -4.72
N LYS A 60 3.11 -7.39 -4.60
CA LYS A 60 4.29 -6.87 -5.33
C LYS A 60 5.58 -7.60 -4.95
N GLY A 61 5.72 -7.98 -3.69
CA GLY A 61 6.86 -8.73 -3.19
C GLY A 61 6.96 -10.12 -3.83
N ILE A 62 5.85 -10.84 -3.86
CA ILE A 62 5.74 -12.17 -4.47
C ILE A 62 5.99 -12.10 -5.98
N GLU A 63 5.34 -11.17 -6.70
CA GLU A 63 5.52 -11.00 -8.14
C GLU A 63 6.98 -10.67 -8.49
N LYS A 64 7.59 -9.72 -7.75
CA LYS A 64 8.99 -9.35 -7.94
C LYS A 64 9.92 -10.53 -7.64
N GLY A 65 9.66 -11.30 -6.59
CA GLY A 65 10.44 -12.48 -6.23
C GLY A 65 10.38 -13.55 -7.32
N ALA A 66 9.18 -13.92 -7.77
CA ALA A 66 8.97 -14.90 -8.83
C ALA A 66 9.65 -14.47 -10.15
N ARG A 67 9.55 -13.18 -10.50
CA ARG A 67 10.25 -12.63 -11.67
C ARG A 67 11.76 -12.73 -11.52
N GLN A 68 12.32 -12.37 -10.38
CA GLN A 68 13.76 -12.44 -10.12
C GLN A 68 14.28 -13.89 -10.17
N GLU A 69 13.52 -14.84 -9.63
CA GLU A 69 13.85 -16.26 -9.69
C GLU A 69 13.83 -16.78 -11.14
N SER A 70 12.81 -16.44 -11.92
CA SER A 70 12.71 -16.78 -13.34
C SER A 70 13.87 -16.20 -14.16
N GLU A 71 14.19 -14.91 -13.96
CA GLU A 71 15.34 -14.26 -14.61
C GLU A 71 16.65 -14.98 -14.24
N LYS A 72 16.85 -15.32 -12.96
CA LYS A 72 18.04 -16.07 -12.50
C LYS A 72 18.13 -17.45 -13.14
N PHE A 73 17.02 -18.18 -13.22
CA PHE A 73 16.95 -19.48 -13.86
C PHE A 73 17.36 -19.40 -15.34
N ILE A 74 16.81 -18.43 -16.09
CA ILE A 74 17.13 -18.17 -17.50
C ILE A 74 18.63 -17.89 -17.68
N LEU A 75 19.20 -17.03 -16.84
CA LEU A 75 20.63 -16.68 -16.91
C LEU A 75 21.52 -17.89 -16.63
N ASN A 76 21.18 -18.72 -15.64
CA ASN A 76 21.93 -19.93 -15.32
C ASN A 76 21.92 -20.93 -16.49
N MET A 77 20.77 -21.17 -17.11
CA MET A 77 20.70 -22.05 -18.28
C MET A 77 21.52 -21.51 -19.45
N TYR A 78 21.46 -20.20 -19.70
CA TYR A 78 22.23 -19.56 -20.75
C TYR A 78 23.75 -19.70 -20.50
N GLN A 79 24.20 -19.49 -19.26
CA GLN A 79 25.61 -19.68 -18.87
C GLN A 79 26.08 -21.15 -19.01
N GLN A 80 25.18 -22.12 -18.87
CA GLN A 80 25.45 -23.53 -19.13
C GLN A 80 25.49 -23.90 -20.62
N GLY A 81 25.30 -22.93 -21.52
CA GLY A 81 25.36 -23.13 -22.96
C GLY A 81 24.05 -23.62 -23.58
N CYS A 82 22.92 -23.55 -22.85
CA CYS A 82 21.62 -23.88 -23.42
C CYS A 82 21.23 -22.89 -24.53
N THR A 83 20.59 -23.40 -25.59
CA THR A 83 20.11 -22.55 -26.68
C THR A 83 18.92 -21.70 -26.24
N LEU A 84 18.79 -20.49 -26.79
CA LEU A 84 17.67 -19.59 -26.47
C LEU A 84 16.31 -20.25 -26.70
N LYS A 85 16.17 -21.05 -27.77
CA LYS A 85 14.94 -21.78 -28.08
C LYS A 85 14.57 -22.82 -27.01
N LEU A 86 15.56 -23.53 -26.47
CA LEU A 86 15.33 -24.49 -25.39
C LEU A 86 14.92 -23.77 -24.10
N ILE A 87 15.62 -22.70 -23.75
CA ILE A 87 15.32 -21.90 -22.55
C ILE A 87 13.90 -21.32 -22.65
N ALA A 88 13.53 -20.75 -23.80
CA ALA A 88 12.19 -20.24 -24.07
C ALA A 88 11.12 -21.32 -23.87
N SER A 89 11.34 -22.51 -24.44
CA SER A 89 10.45 -23.66 -24.30
C SER A 89 10.27 -24.11 -22.84
N VAL A 90 11.37 -24.21 -22.07
CA VAL A 90 11.33 -24.67 -20.67
C VAL A 90 10.75 -23.60 -19.73
N ALA A 91 11.11 -22.33 -19.93
CA ALA A 91 10.62 -21.21 -19.12
C ALA A 91 9.21 -20.76 -19.51
N GLY A 92 8.66 -21.24 -20.63
CA GLY A 92 7.30 -20.91 -21.08
C GLY A 92 7.15 -19.48 -21.58
N ILE A 93 8.23 -18.88 -22.09
CA ILE A 93 8.26 -17.49 -22.61
C ILE A 93 8.80 -17.47 -24.04
N SER A 94 8.67 -16.34 -24.72
CA SER A 94 9.19 -16.19 -26.09
C SER A 94 10.73 -16.13 -26.12
N THR A 95 11.31 -16.46 -27.27
CA THR A 95 12.77 -16.37 -27.47
C THR A 95 13.26 -14.92 -27.37
N ASP A 96 12.45 -13.96 -27.82
CA ASP A 96 12.72 -12.53 -27.73
C ASP A 96 12.76 -12.05 -26.27
N GLU A 97 11.88 -12.56 -25.40
CA GLU A 97 11.90 -12.25 -23.97
C GLU A 97 13.14 -12.82 -23.28
N VAL A 98 13.54 -14.05 -23.62
CA VAL A 98 14.81 -14.64 -23.13
C VAL A 98 16.00 -13.75 -23.53
N GLU A 99 16.05 -13.33 -24.80
CA GLU A 99 17.11 -12.45 -25.29
C GLU A 99 17.12 -11.09 -24.57
N ALA A 100 15.94 -10.49 -24.35
CA ALA A 100 15.82 -9.23 -23.62
C ALA A 100 16.33 -9.34 -22.17
N ILE A 101 16.01 -10.44 -21.47
CA ILE A 101 16.48 -10.69 -20.09
C ILE A 101 18.01 -10.80 -20.06
N ILE A 102 18.59 -11.58 -20.98
CA ILE A 102 20.05 -11.76 -21.08
C ILE A 102 20.74 -10.42 -21.39
N ASN A 103 20.26 -9.67 -22.38
CA ASN A 103 20.87 -8.42 -22.81
C ASN A 103 20.78 -7.32 -21.74
N LYS A 104 19.69 -7.27 -20.96
CA LYS A 104 19.54 -6.34 -19.83
C LYS A 104 20.54 -6.60 -18.71
N LYS A 105 20.99 -7.85 -18.53
CA LYS A 105 21.87 -8.28 -17.42
C LYS A 105 23.31 -8.55 -17.84
N LYS A 106 23.60 -8.52 -19.15
CA LYS A 106 24.96 -8.61 -19.74
C LYS A 106 26.02 -7.72 -19.06
N PRO A 107 25.74 -6.47 -18.63
CA PRO A 107 26.72 -5.63 -17.94
C PRO A 107 27.11 -6.11 -16.53
N ALA A 108 26.34 -7.04 -15.93
CA ALA A 108 26.59 -7.60 -14.60
C ALA A 108 27.16 -9.03 -14.66
N LEU A 109 27.40 -9.55 -15.87
CA LEU A 109 27.89 -10.90 -16.14
C LEU A 109 29.33 -10.93 -16.66
N SER A 110 29.94 -9.75 -16.86
CA SER A 110 31.33 -9.54 -17.28
C SER A 110 32.27 -9.40 -16.10
#